data_AF-A0A949RZW4-F1
#
_entry.id   AF-A0A949RZW4-F1
#
_cell.length_a   1.000
_cell.length_b   1.000
_cell.length_c   1.000
_cell.angle_alpha   90.00
_cell.angle_beta   90.00
_cell.angle_gamma   90.00
#
_symmetry.space_group_name_H-M   'P 1'
#
loop_
_entity.id
_entity.type
_entity.pdbx_description
1 polymer ?
#
loop_
_entity_poly.entity_id
_entity_poly.type
_entity_poly.pdbx_seq_one_letter_code
_entity_poly.pdbx_strand_id
1 'polypeptide(L)'
;MSPEFADFLHSRINAIDLKAALINALGWEKVSGNTEKYCMYIFNKTPDELDIDELGAEDLFVIGYLSAMENYHNPNESLEFLKKAKKKLSKSYTVNIIYSLVKSQIAMEKDFCSVWKIYNKVDNNKKLNHDMRLYAEKIILDYMYLYKDFCK
;
A
#
# COMPACT_ATOMS: atom_id res chain seq x y z
N MET A 1 10.03 12.28 5.58
CA MET A 1 8.83 12.94 5.06
C MET A 1 9.02 14.43 5.24
N SER A 2 8.94 15.21 4.17
CA SER A 2 8.87 16.68 4.29
C SER A 2 7.41 17.12 4.43
N PRO A 3 7.13 18.33 4.93
CA PRO A 3 5.78 18.91 4.97
C PRO A 3 5.06 18.85 3.63
N GLU A 4 5.75 19.20 2.54
CA GLU A 4 5.17 19.25 1.19
C GLU A 4 4.73 17.86 0.71
N PHE A 5 5.49 16.82 1.05
CA PHE A 5 5.12 15.44 0.74
C PHE A 5 3.96 14.95 1.62
N ALA A 6 3.93 15.32 2.89
CA ALA A 6 2.80 14.97 3.76
C ALA A 6 1.50 15.65 3.29
N ASP A 7 1.55 16.93 2.93
CA ASP A 7 0.42 17.67 2.33
C ASP A 7 -0.03 17.03 1.02
N PHE A 8 0.92 16.65 0.16
CA PHE A 8 0.61 15.96 -1.08
C PHE A 8 -0.14 14.63 -0.83
N LEU A 9 0.32 13.85 0.16
CA LEU A 9 -0.29 12.57 0.53
C LEU A 9 -1.64 12.74 1.22
N HIS A 10 -1.85 13.81 1.99
CA HIS A 10 -3.11 14.07 2.68
C HIS A 10 -4.18 14.72 1.79
N SER A 11 -3.77 15.49 0.78
CA SER A 11 -4.68 16.19 -0.12
C SER A 11 -5.67 15.26 -0.83
N ARG A 12 -6.97 15.56 -0.70
CA ARG A 12 -8.06 14.84 -1.39
C ARG A 12 -8.14 15.12 -2.90
N ILE A 13 -7.39 16.12 -3.37
CA ILE A 13 -7.33 16.48 -4.79
C ILE A 13 -6.40 15.51 -5.54
N ASN A 14 -5.37 15.00 -4.86
CA ASN A 14 -4.38 14.13 -5.47
C ASN A 14 -4.93 12.70 -5.58
N ALA A 15 -4.85 12.13 -6.77
CA ALA A 15 -5.30 10.77 -7.02
C ALA A 15 -4.49 9.74 -6.23
N ILE A 16 -5.13 8.63 -5.86
CA ILE A 16 -4.56 7.60 -4.99
C ILE A 16 -3.32 6.92 -5.60
N ASP A 17 -3.24 6.81 -6.93
CA ASP A 17 -2.08 6.26 -7.64
C ASP A 17 -0.87 7.20 -7.61
N LEU A 18 -1.09 8.52 -7.58
CA LEU A 18 -0.02 9.50 -7.38
C LEU A 18 0.55 9.39 -5.96
N LYS A 19 -0.32 9.19 -4.96
CA LYS A 19 0.09 8.95 -3.57
C LYS A 19 0.92 7.66 -3.47
N ALA A 20 0.44 6.60 -4.09
CA ALA A 20 1.18 5.32 -4.17
C ALA A 20 2.54 5.50 -4.86
N ALA A 21 2.61 6.23 -5.96
CA ALA A 21 3.85 6.50 -6.68
C ALA A 21 4.85 7.30 -5.82
N LEU A 22 4.40 8.32 -5.09
CA LEU A 22 5.26 9.07 -4.18
C LEU A 22 5.80 8.17 -3.06
N ILE A 23 4.95 7.38 -2.42
CA ILE A 23 5.37 6.43 -1.37
C ILE A 23 6.40 5.42 -1.92
N ASN A 24 6.16 4.88 -3.12
CA ASN A 24 7.11 3.98 -3.76
C ASN A 24 8.44 4.68 -4.11
N ALA A 25 8.40 5.95 -4.52
CA ALA A 25 9.59 6.74 -4.84
C ALA A 25 10.40 7.15 -3.60
N LEU A 26 9.76 7.30 -2.43
CA LEU A 26 10.47 7.43 -1.16
C LEU A 26 11.31 6.18 -0.83
N GLY A 27 11.01 5.06 -1.50
CA GLY A 27 11.85 3.90 -1.55
C GLY A 27 11.77 3.03 -0.31
N TRP A 28 12.65 2.03 -0.31
CA TRP A 28 12.74 0.96 0.69
C TRP A 28 13.97 1.14 1.60
N GLU A 29 14.80 2.15 1.31
CA GLU A 29 16.01 2.40 2.08
C GLU A 29 15.67 2.88 3.48
N LYS A 30 16.61 2.63 4.41
CA LYS A 30 16.68 2.90 5.86
C LYS A 30 16.22 4.29 6.38
N VAL A 31 15.49 5.09 5.63
CA VAL A 31 14.78 6.27 6.13
C VAL A 31 13.54 5.80 6.89
N SER A 32 13.79 5.29 8.10
CA SER A 32 12.74 5.04 9.08
C SER A 32 12.02 6.35 9.46
N GLY A 33 10.74 6.23 9.80
CA GLY A 33 9.94 7.30 10.41
C GLY A 33 9.24 8.25 9.44
N ASN A 34 9.14 7.95 8.15
CA ASN A 34 8.16 8.58 7.25
C ASN A 34 6.72 8.40 7.73
N THR A 35 6.33 7.21 8.21
CA THR A 35 5.00 6.98 8.80
C THR A 35 4.79 7.90 9.99
N GLU A 36 5.72 7.87 10.95
CA GLU A 36 5.64 8.70 12.16
C GLU A 36 5.60 10.20 11.82
N LYS A 37 6.49 10.66 10.92
CA LYS A 37 6.51 12.05 10.47
C LYS A 37 5.22 12.46 9.76
N TYR A 38 4.63 11.58 8.95
CA TYR A 38 3.33 11.83 8.32
C TYR A 38 2.25 12.00 9.38
N CYS A 39 2.15 11.06 10.33
CA CYS A 39 1.14 11.09 11.37
C CYS A 39 1.28 12.31 12.28
N MET A 40 2.51 12.63 12.70
CA MET A 40 2.78 13.81 13.52
C MET A 40 2.46 15.10 12.78
N TYR A 41 2.76 15.19 11.48
CA TYR A 41 2.49 16.41 10.72
C TYR A 41 0.99 16.63 10.46
N ILE A 42 0.26 15.57 10.08
CA ILE A 42 -1.15 15.69 9.68
C ILE A 42 -2.11 15.62 10.87
N PHE A 43 -1.82 14.78 11.86
CA PHE A 43 -2.74 14.50 12.97
C PHE A 43 -2.21 14.98 14.33
N ASN A 44 -0.96 15.46 14.40
CA ASN A 44 -0.27 15.78 15.65
C ASN A 44 -0.30 14.61 16.66
N LYS A 45 -0.14 13.38 16.13
CA LYS A 45 -0.18 12.12 16.86
C LYS A 45 0.81 11.12 16.25
N THR A 46 1.36 10.26 17.07
CA THR A 46 2.10 9.07 16.61
C THR A 46 1.12 8.03 16.04
N PRO A 47 1.60 7.06 15.22
CA PRO A 47 0.73 6.03 14.66
C PRO A 47 -0.08 5.24 15.72
N ASP A 48 0.52 4.98 16.89
CA ASP A 48 -0.11 4.22 17.98
C ASP A 48 -1.21 5.01 18.73
N GLU A 49 -1.20 6.34 18.62
CA GLU A 49 -2.21 7.23 19.24
C GLU A 49 -3.42 7.48 18.33
N LEU A 50 -3.39 6.97 17.09
CA LEU A 50 -4.47 7.14 16.13
C LEU A 50 -5.60 6.14 16.40
N ASP A 51 -6.84 6.64 16.40
CA ASP A 51 -8.00 5.77 16.25
C ASP A 51 -8.17 5.44 14.76
N ILE A 52 -7.74 4.23 14.40
CA ILE A 52 -7.79 3.72 13.03
C ILE A 52 -9.22 3.60 12.47
N ASP A 53 -10.25 3.56 13.30
CA ASP A 53 -11.64 3.50 12.82
C ASP A 53 -12.14 4.86 12.33
N GLU A 54 -11.65 5.95 12.94
CA GLU A 54 -12.01 7.33 12.60
C GLU A 54 -11.29 7.86 11.35
N LEU A 55 -10.14 7.28 10.98
CA LEU A 55 -9.32 7.77 9.87
C LEU A 55 -10.00 7.67 8.50
N GLY A 56 -9.72 8.65 7.64
CA GLY A 56 -10.12 8.65 6.24
C GLY A 56 -9.52 7.47 5.46
N ALA A 57 -10.18 7.04 4.39
CA ALA A 57 -9.74 5.87 3.63
C ALA A 57 -8.37 6.05 2.97
N GLU A 58 -8.08 7.27 2.51
CA GLU A 58 -6.79 7.60 1.88
C GLU A 58 -5.68 7.74 2.91
N ASP A 59 -5.97 8.28 4.10
CA ASP A 59 -4.99 8.33 5.21
C ASP A 59 -4.63 6.92 5.69
N LEU A 60 -5.64 6.05 5.84
CA LEU A 60 -5.42 4.63 6.12
C LEU A 60 -4.54 3.97 5.05
N PHE A 61 -4.73 4.33 3.78
CA PHE A 61 -3.89 3.82 2.68
C PHE A 61 -2.46 4.34 2.79
N VAL A 62 -2.28 5.64 3.00
CA VAL A 62 -0.96 6.29 3.10
C VAL A 62 -0.16 5.74 4.27
N ILE A 63 -0.75 5.71 5.47
CA ILE A 63 -0.11 5.20 6.69
C ILE A 63 0.27 3.74 6.48
N GLY A 64 -0.68 2.91 6.04
CA GLY A 64 -0.42 1.50 5.81
C GLY A 64 0.67 1.26 4.77
N TYR A 65 0.69 2.00 3.66
CA TYR A 65 1.71 1.79 2.64
C TYR A 65 3.08 2.32 3.08
N LEU A 66 3.18 3.49 3.71
CA LEU A 66 4.42 3.98 4.31
C LEU A 66 5.00 2.98 5.31
N SER A 67 4.17 2.46 6.21
CA SER A 67 4.60 1.48 7.21
C SER A 67 5.09 0.18 6.58
N ALA A 68 4.45 -0.28 5.49
CA ALA A 68 4.90 -1.46 4.76
C ALA A 68 6.26 -1.26 4.06
N MET A 69 6.55 -0.03 3.61
CA MET A 69 7.84 0.31 2.99
C MET A 69 8.97 0.43 4.02
N GLU A 70 8.64 0.83 5.26
CA GLU A 70 9.60 0.94 6.37
C GLU A 70 9.90 -0.39 7.05
N ASN A 71 8.86 -1.19 7.29
CA ASN A 71 8.96 -2.46 8.00
C ASN A 71 8.63 -3.63 7.07
N TYR A 72 9.38 -3.71 5.98
CA TYR A 72 9.20 -4.74 4.94
C TYR A 72 9.27 -6.17 5.48
N HIS A 73 10.00 -6.39 6.59
CA HIS A 73 10.17 -7.70 7.21
C HIS A 73 9.09 -8.07 8.24
N ASN A 74 8.19 -7.15 8.63
CA ASN A 74 7.06 -7.46 9.52
C ASN A 74 5.83 -6.55 9.24
N PRO A 75 5.10 -6.78 8.14
CA PRO A 75 4.02 -5.89 7.68
C PRO A 75 2.65 -6.16 8.32
N ASN A 76 2.59 -6.80 9.50
CA ASN A 76 1.31 -7.13 10.13
C ASN A 76 0.52 -5.88 10.54
N GLU A 77 1.18 -4.88 11.10
CA GLU A 77 0.57 -3.61 11.48
C GLU A 77 0.10 -2.82 10.26
N SER A 78 0.94 -2.75 9.22
CA SER A 78 0.59 -2.07 7.96
C SER A 78 -0.63 -2.69 7.26
N LEU A 79 -0.81 -4.01 7.37
CA LEU A 79 -1.96 -4.69 6.78
C LEU A 79 -3.29 -4.29 7.40
N GLU A 80 -3.36 -3.99 8.69
CA GLU A 80 -4.63 -3.59 9.30
C GLU A 80 -5.10 -2.22 8.78
N PHE A 81 -4.19 -1.26 8.62
CA PHE A 81 -4.45 0.01 7.94
C PHE A 81 -4.93 -0.20 6.50
N LEU A 82 -4.16 -0.95 5.70
CA LEU A 82 -4.48 -1.21 4.28
C LEU A 82 -5.78 -2.00 4.11
N LYS A 83 -6.10 -2.91 5.03
CA LYS A 83 -7.36 -3.67 5.04
C LYS A 83 -8.56 -2.76 5.27
N LYS A 84 -8.45 -1.79 6.20
CA LYS A 84 -9.50 -0.78 6.42
C LYS A 84 -9.61 0.19 5.23
N ALA A 85 -8.49 0.63 4.66
CA ALA A 85 -8.46 1.43 3.44
C ALA A 85 -9.19 0.69 2.30
N LYS A 86 -8.85 -0.57 2.06
CA LYS A 86 -9.50 -1.44 1.06
C LYS A 86 -10.99 -1.64 1.34
N LYS A 87 -11.42 -1.71 2.60
CA LYS A 87 -12.86 -1.79 2.94
C LYS A 87 -13.60 -0.52 2.52
N LYS A 88 -13.02 0.65 2.81
CA LYS A 88 -13.61 1.97 2.50
C LYS A 88 -13.50 2.31 1.00
N LEU A 89 -12.42 1.91 0.32
CA LEU A 89 -12.16 2.10 -1.12
C LEU A 89 -12.18 0.77 -1.89
N SER A 90 -13.24 -0.02 -1.68
CA SER A 90 -13.32 -1.40 -2.18
C SER A 90 -13.25 -1.58 -3.69
N LYS A 91 -13.51 -0.50 -4.45
CA LYS A 91 -13.45 -0.49 -5.90
C LYS A 91 -12.13 0.02 -6.48
N SER A 92 -11.26 0.64 -5.68
CA SER A 92 -9.97 1.14 -6.18
C SER A 92 -9.03 -0.02 -6.53
N TYR A 93 -8.57 -0.09 -7.78
CA TYR A 93 -7.54 -1.05 -8.15
C TYR A 93 -6.25 -0.81 -7.37
N THR A 94 -5.83 0.46 -7.26
CA THR A 94 -4.62 0.88 -6.55
C THR A 94 -4.61 0.39 -5.11
N VAL A 95 -5.68 0.63 -4.34
CA VAL A 95 -5.75 0.20 -2.94
C VAL A 95 -5.76 -1.32 -2.83
N ASN A 96 -6.50 -2.01 -3.70
CA ASN A 96 -6.58 -3.47 -3.68
C ASN A 96 -5.24 -4.12 -4.06
N ILE A 97 -4.53 -3.60 -5.06
CA ILE A 97 -3.28 -4.17 -5.55
C ILE A 97 -2.16 -3.95 -4.54
N ILE A 98 -2.03 -2.75 -3.96
CA ILE A 98 -1.04 -2.48 -2.90
C ILE A 98 -1.30 -3.34 -1.67
N TYR A 99 -2.56 -3.45 -1.20
CA TYR A 99 -2.90 -4.38 -0.12
C TYR A 99 -2.49 -5.82 -0.44
N SER A 100 -2.69 -6.26 -1.69
CA SER A 100 -2.32 -7.61 -2.12
C SER A 100 -0.80 -7.81 -2.13
N LEU A 101 -0.03 -6.81 -2.55
CA LEU A 101 1.44 -6.87 -2.58
C LEU A 101 2.00 -6.96 -1.16
N VAL A 102 1.52 -6.12 -0.23
CA VAL A 102 1.93 -6.16 1.18
C VAL A 102 1.51 -7.50 1.82
N LYS A 103 0.32 -8.00 1.51
CA LYS A 103 -0.11 -9.33 1.97
C LYS A 103 0.76 -10.45 1.40
N SER A 104 1.20 -10.31 0.16
CA SER A 104 2.09 -11.26 -0.50
C SER A 104 3.48 -11.30 0.15
N GLN A 105 4.00 -10.19 0.69
CA GLN A 105 5.26 -10.18 1.44
C GLN A 105 5.25 -11.19 2.60
N ILE A 106 4.13 -11.30 3.33
CA ILE A 106 3.94 -12.31 4.39
C ILE A 106 3.87 -13.73 3.79
N ALA A 107 3.23 -13.89 2.64
CA ALA A 107 3.09 -15.19 2.00
C ALA A 107 4.43 -15.74 1.48
N MET A 108 5.41 -14.87 1.19
CA MET A 108 6.75 -15.26 0.72
C MET A 108 7.48 -16.18 1.71
N GLU A 109 7.22 -16.05 3.02
CA GLU A 109 7.81 -16.93 4.04
C GLU A 109 7.28 -18.37 4.00
N LYS A 110 6.12 -18.59 3.36
CA LYS A 110 5.39 -19.86 3.40
C LYS A 110 5.39 -20.57 2.07
N ASP A 111 4.94 -19.87 1.02
CA ASP A 111 4.69 -20.46 -0.29
C ASP A 111 4.68 -19.39 -1.39
N PHE A 112 5.62 -19.50 -2.32
CA PHE A 112 5.71 -18.59 -3.47
C PHE A 112 4.53 -18.75 -4.45
N CYS A 113 3.85 -19.91 -4.50
CA CYS A 113 2.63 -19.99 -5.29
C CYS A 113 1.52 -19.11 -4.72
N SER A 114 1.42 -19.02 -3.40
CA SER A 114 0.44 -18.16 -2.71
C SER A 114 0.67 -16.68 -3.03
N VAL A 115 1.92 -16.24 -3.18
CA VAL A 115 2.29 -14.88 -3.61
C VAL A 115 1.64 -14.55 -4.96
N TRP A 116 1.79 -15.44 -5.96
CA TRP A 116 1.16 -15.28 -7.27
C TRP A 116 -0.37 -15.29 -7.16
N LYS A 117 -0.95 -16.25 -6.44
CA LYS A 117 -2.41 -16.38 -6.31
C LYS A 117 -3.06 -15.15 -5.66
N ILE A 118 -2.42 -14.56 -4.66
CA ILE A 118 -2.91 -13.36 -3.96
C ILE A 118 -2.98 -12.17 -4.92
N TYR A 119 -1.89 -11.90 -5.64
CA TYR A 119 -1.82 -10.82 -6.62
C TYR A 119 -2.77 -11.05 -7.80
N ASN A 120 -2.68 -12.23 -8.44
CA ASN A 120 -3.42 -12.56 -9.66
C ASN A 120 -4.95 -12.49 -9.45
N LYS A 121 -5.43 -12.75 -8.23
CA LYS A 121 -6.84 -12.59 -7.88
C LYS A 121 -7.32 -11.14 -7.98
N VAL A 122 -6.47 -10.17 -7.64
CA VAL A 122 -6.79 -8.74 -7.72
C VAL A 122 -6.61 -8.25 -9.14
N ASP A 123 -5.49 -8.59 -9.78
CA ASP A 123 -5.16 -8.18 -11.15
C ASP A 123 -6.26 -8.58 -12.17
N ASN A 124 -6.83 -9.79 -12.02
CA ASN A 124 -7.91 -10.25 -12.89
C ASN A 124 -9.32 -9.78 -12.49
N ASN A 125 -9.46 -8.94 -11.46
CA ASN A 125 -10.76 -8.53 -10.96
C ASN A 125 -11.33 -7.35 -11.76
N LYS A 126 -12.07 -7.67 -12.83
CA LYS A 126 -12.75 -6.71 -13.71
C LYS A 126 -13.81 -5.82 -13.04
N LYS A 127 -14.11 -6.03 -11.75
CA LYS A 127 -15.06 -5.20 -10.97
C LYS A 127 -14.37 -4.01 -10.28
N LEU A 128 -13.06 -3.89 -10.39
CA LEU A 128 -12.27 -2.78 -9.85
C LEU A 128 -12.17 -1.65 -10.88
N ASN A 129 -12.09 -0.43 -10.37
CA ASN A 129 -11.77 0.75 -11.13
C ASN A 129 -10.25 0.79 -11.28
N HIS A 130 -9.77 0.67 -12.52
CA HIS A 130 -8.34 0.78 -12.85
C HIS A 130 -7.90 2.24 -12.75
N ASP A 131 -7.77 2.70 -11.50
CA ASP A 131 -7.34 4.05 -11.11
C ASP A 131 -5.82 4.17 -10.98
N MET A 132 -5.09 3.10 -11.30
CA MET A 132 -3.64 3.09 -11.45
C MET A 132 -3.26 3.31 -12.91
N ARG A 133 -2.17 4.03 -13.15
CA ARG A 133 -1.60 4.18 -14.51
C ARG A 133 -1.13 2.82 -15.03
N LEU A 134 -1.51 2.48 -16.28
CA LEU A 134 -1.19 1.20 -16.94
C LEU A 134 0.30 0.84 -16.90
N TYR A 135 1.19 1.83 -17.01
CA TYR A 135 2.63 1.60 -16.91
C TYR A 135 3.06 1.06 -15.54
N ALA A 136 2.46 1.55 -14.45
CA ALA A 136 2.72 1.03 -13.10
C ALA A 136 2.13 -0.37 -12.93
N GLU A 137 0.92 -0.63 -13.46
CA GLU A 137 0.33 -1.98 -13.46
C GLU A 137 1.26 -2.98 -14.17
N LYS A 138 1.85 -2.59 -15.31
CA LYS A 138 2.79 -3.43 -16.06
C LYS A 138 4.06 -3.75 -15.27
N ILE A 139 4.65 -2.77 -14.58
CA ILE A 139 5.83 -2.99 -13.72
C ILE A 139 5.50 -4.01 -12.63
N ILE A 140 4.36 -3.84 -11.96
CA ILE A 140 3.91 -4.77 -10.92
C ILE A 140 3.71 -6.17 -11.52
N LEU A 141 3.03 -6.28 -12.66
CA LEU A 141 2.80 -7.55 -13.34
C LEU A 141 4.11 -8.25 -13.67
N ASP A 142 5.07 -7.55 -14.27
CA ASP A 142 6.36 -8.13 -14.66
C ASP A 142 7.12 -8.69 -13.46
N TYR A 143 7.10 -7.97 -12.33
CA TYR A 143 7.67 -8.46 -11.09
C TYR A 143 6.91 -9.67 -10.53
N MET A 144 5.58 -9.59 -10.47
CA MET A 144 4.77 -10.65 -9.87
C MET A 144 4.76 -11.92 -10.73
N TYR A 145 4.95 -11.81 -12.03
CA TYR A 145 5.03 -12.95 -12.96
C TYR A 145 6.16 -13.91 -12.60
N LEU A 146 7.24 -13.42 -11.96
CA LEU A 146 8.35 -14.25 -11.46
C LEU A 146 7.86 -15.34 -10.48
N TYR A 147 6.77 -15.10 -9.75
CA TYR A 147 6.21 -16.06 -8.80
C TYR A 147 5.25 -17.08 -9.42
N LYS A 148 4.80 -16.86 -10.66
CA LYS A 148 3.85 -17.74 -11.35
C LYS A 148 4.37 -19.16 -11.52
N ASP A 149 5.67 -19.31 -11.76
CA ASP A 149 6.31 -20.59 -12.01
C ASP A 149 6.35 -21.51 -10.78
N PHE A 150 6.13 -20.98 -9.58
CA PHE A 150 6.04 -21.76 -8.34
C PHE A 150 4.68 -22.46 -8.16
N CYS A 151 3.70 -22.18 -9.02
CA CYS A 151 2.37 -22.79 -8.98
C CYS A 151 2.20 -24.03 -9.89
N LYS A 152 3.30 -24.65 -10.29
CA LYS A 152 3.31 -25.85 -11.15
C LYS A 152 3.09 -27.12 -10.33
#